data_AF-A0A932ILX2-F1
#
_entry.id   AF-A0A932ILX2-F1
#
_cell.length_a   1.000
_cell.length_b   1.000
_cell.length_c   1.000
_cell.angle_alpha   90.00
_cell.angle_beta   90.00
_cell.angle_gamma   90.00
#
_symmetry.space_group_name_H-M   'P 1'
#
loop_
_entity.id
_entity.type
_entity.pdbx_description
1 polymer ?
#
loop_
_entity_poly.entity_id
_entity_poly.type
_entity_poly.pdbx_seq_one_letter_code
_entity_poly.pdbx_strand_id
1 'polypeptide(L)' 'MKPKTRTIAAILLLALPTVEIGGASLLWLLTSGEPGYLDNPLRQNLFRAGHAHAGVLLVLGLVALRYVDEARLS' A
#
# COMPACT_ATOMS: atom_id res chain seq x y z
N MET A 1 3.93 -1.12 -23.39
CA MET A 1 4.49 -1.53 -22.08
C MET A 1 5.46 -2.68 -22.31
N LYS A 2 6.71 -2.58 -21.81
CA LYS A 2 7.72 -3.64 -22.00
C LYS A 2 7.33 -4.91 -21.19
N PRO A 3 7.72 -6.13 -21.61
CA PRO A 3 7.34 -7.36 -20.92
C PRO A 3 7.70 -7.38 -19.43
N LYS A 4 8.91 -6.90 -19.09
CA LYS A 4 9.38 -6.78 -17.69
C LYS A 4 8.50 -5.83 -16.88
N THR A 5 8.20 -4.66 -17.43
CA THR A 5 7.32 -3.65 -16.82
C THR A 5 5.94 -4.24 -16.55
N ARG A 6 5.39 -5.02 -17.49
CA ARG A 6 4.09 -5.71 -17.33
C ARG A 6 4.11 -6.69 -16.16
N THR A 7 5.19 -7.47 -16.00
CA THR A 7 5.33 -8.39 -14.86
C THR A 7 5.38 -7.63 -13.54
N ILE A 8 6.15 -6.55 -13.45
CA ILE A 8 6.23 -5.75 -12.22
C ILE A 8 4.88 -5.12 -11.89
N ALA A 9 4.18 -4.56 -12.87
CA ALA A 9 2.85 -4.01 -12.66
C ALA A 9 1.86 -5.06 -12.15
N ALA A 10 1.91 -6.28 -12.69
CA ALA A 10 1.08 -7.38 -12.20
C ALA A 10 1.39 -7.71 -10.73
N ILE A 11 2.66 -7.75 -10.35
CA ILE A 11 3.07 -7.96 -8.94
C ILE A 11 2.55 -6.84 -8.05
N LEU A 12 2.69 -5.57 -8.45
CA LEU A 12 2.19 -4.43 -7.68
C LEU A 12 0.66 -4.47 -7.52
N LEU A 13 -0.07 -4.85 -8.57
CA LEU A 13 -1.52 -5.02 -8.52
C LEU A 13 -1.94 -6.19 -7.62
N LEU A 14 -1.19 -7.29 -7.61
CA LEU A 14 -1.43 -8.41 -6.70
C LEU A 14 -1.06 -8.08 -5.24
N ALA A 15 -0.15 -7.14 -5.03
CA ALA A 15 0.17 -6.63 -3.70
C ALA A 15 -0.91 -5.68 -3.16
N LEU A 16 -1.69 -5.02 -4.02
CA LEU A 16 -2.68 -4.03 -3.57
C LEU A 16 -3.72 -4.60 -2.58
N PRO A 17 -4.35 -5.78 -2.79
CA PRO A 17 -5.26 -6.37 -1.82
C PRO A 17 -4.64 -6.60 -0.43
N THR A 18 -3.33 -6.84 -0.34
CA THR A 18 -2.67 -7.06 0.97
C THR A 18 -2.59 -5.77 1.78
N VAL A 19 -2.45 -4.62 1.12
CA VAL A 19 -2.53 -3.30 1.76
C VAL A 19 -3.96 -3.01 2.22
N GLU A 20 -4.96 -3.35 1.40
CA GLU A 20 -6.38 -3.17 1.75
C GLU A 20 -6.80 -4.02 2.96
N ILE A 21 -6.25 -5.23 3.11
CA ILE A 21 -6.45 -6.05 4.33
C ILE A 21 -6.04 -5.28 5.58
N GLY A 22 -4.96 -4.50 5.52
CA GLY A 22 -4.55 -3.67 6.64
C GLY A 22 -5.49 -2.50 6.91
N GLY A 23 -6.04 -1.88 5.87
CA GLY A 23 -7.12 -0.88 6.00
C GLY A 23 -8.38 -1.47 6.65
N ALA A 24 -8.81 -2.66 6.19
CA ALA A 24 -9.91 -3.40 6.79
C ALA A 24 -9.63 -3.80 8.24
N SER A 25 -8.39 -4.19 8.54
CA SER A 25 -7.96 -4.52 9.91
C SER A 25 -8.01 -3.30 10.82
N LEU A 26 -7.58 -2.12 10.33
CA LEU A 26 -7.72 -0.86 11.06
C LEU A 26 -9.19 -0.55 11.37
N LEU A 27 -10.06 -0.64 10.37
CA LEU A 27 -11.49 -0.42 10.53
C LEU A 27 -12.08 -1.40 11.55
N TRP A 28 -11.71 -2.69 11.46
CA TRP A 28 -12.14 -3.71 12.41
C TRP A 28 -11.70 -3.36 13.83
N LEU A 29 -10.41 -3.05 14.05
CA LEU A 29 -9.89 -2.69 15.38
C LEU A 29 -10.61 -1.49 16.01
N LEU A 30 -10.99 -0.50 15.19
CA LEU A 30 -11.71 0.69 15.66
C LEU A 30 -13.19 0.38 15.96
N THR A 31 -13.84 -0.41 15.11
CA THR A 31 -15.28 -0.70 15.21
C THR A 31 -15.60 -1.82 16.20
N SER A 32 -14.68 -2.75 16.43
CA SER A 32 -14.84 -3.84 17.40
C SER A 32 -14.56 -3.41 18.84
N GLY A 33 -13.94 -2.24 19.04
CA GLY A 33 -13.53 -1.77 20.37
C GLY A 33 -12.41 -2.65 20.96
N GLU A 34 -11.46 -3.08 20.13
CA GLU A 34 -10.39 -4.00 20.54
C GLU A 34 -9.62 -3.44 21.76
N PRO A 35 -9.58 -4.18 22.89
CA PRO A 35 -9.02 -3.68 24.15
C PRO A 35 -7.57 -3.21 24.00
N GLY A 36 -7.26 -2.02 24.55
CA GLY A 36 -5.90 -1.47 24.48
C GLY A 36 -5.53 -0.83 23.14
N TYR A 37 -6.32 -1.00 22.07
CA TYR A 37 -6.01 -0.33 20.81
C TYR A 37 -6.27 1.19 20.90
N LEU A 38 -7.42 1.56 21.43
CA LEU A 38 -7.81 2.96 21.62
C LEU A 38 -6.93 3.67 22.67
N ASP A 39 -6.37 2.91 23.60
CA ASP A 39 -5.54 3.41 24.70
C ASP A 39 -4.07 3.67 24.29
N ASN A 40 -3.67 3.28 23.07
CA ASN A 40 -2.31 3.45 22.57
C ASN A 40 -2.27 4.28 21.27
N PRO A 41 -2.16 5.62 21.37
CA PRO A 41 -2.12 6.51 20.22
C PRO A 41 -0.93 6.25 19.29
N LEU A 42 0.22 5.82 19.83
CA LEU A 42 1.39 5.51 19.01
C LEU A 42 1.14 4.30 18.10
N ARG A 43 0.54 3.22 18.64
CA ARG A 43 0.14 2.04 17.85
C ARG A 43 -0.84 2.43 16.75
N GLN A 44 -1.83 3.26 17.04
CA GLN A 44 -2.80 3.73 16.04
C GLN A 44 -2.14 4.51 14.92
N ASN A 45 -1.30 5.49 15.28
CA ASN A 45 -0.66 6.38 14.31
C ASN A 45 0.32 5.62 13.41
N LEU A 46 1.14 4.73 13.96
CA LEU A 46 2.06 3.91 13.18
C LEU A 46 1.32 2.94 12.25
N PHE A 47 0.26 2.28 12.75
CA PHE A 47 -0.53 1.35 11.94
C PHE A 47 -1.23 2.07 10.77
N ARG A 48 -1.89 3.20 11.05
CA ARG A 48 -2.56 4.02 10.03
C ARG A 48 -1.58 4.57 9.01
N ALA A 49 -0.48 5.16 9.47
CA ALA A 49 0.53 5.75 8.59
C ALA A 49 1.19 4.69 7.70
N GLY A 50 1.54 3.53 8.25
CA GLY A 50 2.19 2.44 7.50
C GLY A 50 1.36 1.97 6.30
N HIS A 51 0.06 1.72 6.49
CA HIS A 51 -0.83 1.27 5.42
C HIS A 51 -1.13 2.37 4.40
N ALA A 52 -1.34 3.61 4.87
CA ALA A 52 -1.52 4.75 3.98
C ALA A 52 -0.30 4.96 3.06
N HIS A 53 0.91 4.89 3.62
CA HIS A 53 2.14 5.00 2.83
C HIS A 53 2.29 3.83 1.85
N ALA A 54 2.03 2.60 2.26
CA ALA A 54 2.10 1.44 1.38
C ALA A 54 1.17 1.58 0.16
N GLY A 55 -0.07 2.02 0.37
CA GLY A 55 -1.03 2.26 -0.72
C GLY A 55 -0.55 3.35 -1.68
N VAL A 56 -0.09 4.49 -1.15
CA VAL A 56 0.45 5.59 -1.97
C VAL A 56 1.67 5.12 -2.78
N LEU A 57 2.60 4.39 -2.16
CA LEU A 57 3.80 3.89 -2.85
C LEU A 57 3.47 2.86 -3.94
N LEU A 58 2.44 2.02 -3.76
CA LEU A 58 1.99 1.12 -4.82
C LEU A 58 1.43 1.89 -6.03
N VAL A 59 0.58 2.89 -5.79
CA VAL A 59 0.02 3.72 -6.86
C VAL A 59 1.13 4.53 -7.55
N LEU A 60 2.00 5.17 -6.77
CA LEU A 60 3.16 5.88 -7.32
C LEU A 60 4.09 4.95 -8.09
N GLY A 61 4.29 3.71 -7.64
CA GLY A 61 5.06 2.69 -8.35
C GLY A 61 4.45 2.35 -9.71
N LEU A 62 3.13 2.13 -9.77
CA LEU A 62 2.41 1.88 -11.02
C LEU A 62 2.53 3.06 -12.00
N VAL A 63 2.42 4.29 -11.50
CA VAL A 63 2.62 5.50 -12.31
C VAL A 63 4.08 5.64 -12.75
N ALA A 64 5.05 5.38 -11.87
CA ALA A 64 6.47 5.45 -12.16
C ALA A 64 6.88 4.47 -13.28
N LEU A 65 6.29 3.26 -13.32
CA LEU A 65 6.54 2.30 -14.39
C LEU A 65 6.24 2.88 -15.79
N ARG A 66 5.26 3.78 -15.91
CA ARG A 66 4.95 4.47 -17.18
C ARG A 66 6.10 5.37 -17.62
N TYR A 67 6.63 6.17 -16.69
CA TYR A 67 7.73 7.10 -16.94
C TYR A 67 9.04 6.37 -17.19
N VAL A 68 9.31 5.28 -16.45
CA VAL A 68 10.50 4.43 -16.66
C VAL A 68 10.47 3.77 -18.05
N ASP A 69 9.30 3.37 -18.55
CA ASP A 69 9.19 2.80 -19.89
C ASP A 69 9.56 3.80 -21.00
N GLU A 70 9.28 5.10 -20.78
CA GLU A 70 9.58 6.20 -21.72
C GLU A 70 10.98 6.78 -21.58
N ALA A 71 11.55 6.72 -20.38
CA ALA A 71 12.85 7.27 -20.12
C ALA A 71 13.91 6.54 -20.97
N ARG A 72 14.79 7.31 -21.63
CA ARG A 72 15.96 6.78 -22.35
C ARG A 72 17.09 6.49 -21.37
N LEU A 73 16.83 5.57 -20.44
CA LEU A 73 17.81 5.08 -19.48
C LEU A 73 18.79 4.15 -20.19
N SER A 74 20.09 4.34 -19.95
CA SER A 74 21.20 3.55 -20.52
C SER A 74 21.48 2.28 -19.73
#